data_AF-D5T096-F1
#
_entry.id   AF-D5T096-F1
#
_cell.length_a   1.000
_cell.length_b   1.000
_cell.length_c   1.000
_cell.angle_alpha   90.00
_cell.angle_beta   90.00
_cell.angle_gamma   90.00
#
_symmetry.space_group_name_H-M   'P 1'
#
loop_
_entity.id
_entity.type
_entity.pdbx_description
1 polymer ?
#
loop_
_entity_poly.entity_id
_entity_poly.type
_entity_poly.pdbx_seq_one_letter_code
_entity_poly.pdbx_strand_id
1 'polypeptide(L)'
;MKKIVWLLIPTLIFCVGFIYFVDLDSITKPSKPEQQIMSQKWTENDYKKLITGESVNANKPYTSNQVSMYLHIVHDHGKPETRTMVRKGDIAETTAVWKNLDGYPNGKVTLVFEGLHDESMVLKQKKSSVWAP
;
A
#
# COMPACT_ATOMS: atom_id res chain seq x y z
N MET A 1 5.30 -17.84 -67.41
CA MET A 1 4.18 -17.48 -66.50
C MET A 1 4.81 -17.21 -65.12
N LYS A 2 5.44 -16.06 -64.85
CA LYS A 2 4.90 -14.78 -64.34
C LYS A 2 3.70 -14.96 -63.37
N LYS A 3 3.92 -14.66 -62.08
CA LYS A 3 2.98 -14.21 -61.01
C LYS A 3 3.23 -14.87 -59.63
N ILE A 4 4.43 -14.83 -59.06
CA ILE A 4 4.61 -15.18 -57.63
C ILE A 4 5.47 -14.17 -56.84
N VAL A 5 6.24 -13.30 -57.51
CA VAL A 5 7.23 -12.43 -56.82
C VAL A 5 6.63 -11.10 -56.29
N TRP A 6 5.35 -10.82 -56.51
CA TRP A 6 4.76 -9.49 -56.21
C TRP A 6 3.92 -9.40 -54.92
N LEU A 7 3.99 -10.41 -54.04
CA LEU A 7 3.20 -10.43 -52.79
C LEU A 7 4.03 -10.51 -51.50
N LEU A 8 5.36 -10.67 -51.61
CA LEU A 8 6.24 -10.77 -50.42
C LEU A 8 6.87 -9.44 -50.00
N ILE A 9 6.84 -8.42 -50.86
CA ILE A 9 7.41 -7.09 -50.57
C ILE A 9 6.50 -6.25 -49.65
N PRO A 10 5.16 -6.19 -49.83
CA PRO A 10 4.32 -5.38 -48.92
C PRO A 10 4.15 -6.01 -47.53
N THR A 11 4.28 -7.33 -47.39
CA THR A 11 4.16 -8.05 -46.11
C THR A 11 5.37 -7.85 -45.21
N LEU A 12 6.58 -7.78 -45.77
CA LEU A 12 7.79 -7.54 -44.97
C LEU A 12 7.83 -6.10 -44.40
N ILE A 13 7.35 -5.12 -45.16
CA ILE A 13 7.31 -3.70 -44.73
C ILE A 13 6.27 -3.50 -43.61
N PHE A 14 5.14 -4.22 -43.65
CA PHE A 14 4.12 -4.16 -42.61
C PHE A 14 4.62 -4.73 -41.27
N CYS A 15 5.46 -5.79 -41.30
CA CYS A 15 6.04 -6.39 -40.09
C CYS A 15 7.08 -5.47 -39.43
N VAL A 16 7.91 -4.76 -40.20
CA VAL A 16 8.89 -3.82 -39.63
C VAL A 16 8.19 -2.58 -39.07
N GLY A 17 7.16 -2.06 -39.75
CA GLY A 17 6.37 -0.92 -39.27
C GLY A 17 5.65 -1.19 -37.93
N PHE A 18 5.17 -2.41 -37.70
CA PHE A 18 4.50 -2.77 -36.45
C PHE A 18 5.46 -2.82 -35.25
N ILE A 19 6.73 -3.23 -35.45
CA ILE A 19 7.72 -3.24 -34.37
C ILE A 19 8.04 -1.79 -33.93
N TYR A 20 8.13 -0.84 -34.85
CA TYR A 20 8.35 0.57 -34.50
C TYR A 20 7.10 1.29 -33.99
N PHE A 21 5.89 0.86 -34.38
CA PHE A 21 4.65 1.50 -33.91
C PHE A 21 4.28 1.09 -32.48
N VAL A 22 4.64 -0.12 -32.05
CA VAL A 22 4.42 -0.56 -30.66
C VAL A 22 5.38 0.12 -29.68
N ASP A 23 6.53 0.61 -30.16
CA ASP A 23 7.44 1.42 -29.32
C ASP A 23 7.06 2.90 -29.24
N LEU A 24 6.30 3.46 -30.20
CA LEU A 24 6.00 4.90 -30.18
C LEU A 24 4.92 5.31 -29.16
N ASP A 25 3.98 4.42 -28.84
CA ASP A 25 3.01 4.64 -27.74
C ASP A 25 3.62 4.43 -26.34
N SER A 26 4.81 3.79 -26.28
CA SER A 26 5.54 3.56 -25.03
C SER A 26 6.43 4.76 -24.64
N ILE A 27 6.79 5.62 -25.60
CA ILE A 27 7.82 6.66 -25.41
C ILE A 27 7.21 8.03 -25.03
N THR A 28 5.88 8.20 -25.09
CA THR A 28 5.24 9.48 -24.71
C THR A 28 4.06 9.33 -23.77
N LYS A 29 4.20 8.47 -22.75
CA LYS A 29 3.64 8.86 -21.45
C LYS A 29 4.80 9.47 -20.68
N PRO A 30 4.74 10.73 -20.23
CA PRO A 30 5.61 11.11 -19.15
C PRO A 30 5.37 10.06 -18.06
N SER A 31 6.37 9.24 -17.79
CA SER A 31 6.41 8.52 -16.53
C SER A 31 6.18 9.62 -15.50
N LYS A 32 4.98 9.65 -14.91
CA LYS A 32 4.77 10.46 -13.71
C LYS A 32 5.97 10.11 -12.87
N PRO A 33 6.81 11.07 -12.46
CA PRO A 33 7.84 10.76 -11.49
C PRO A 33 7.09 10.02 -10.41
N GLU A 34 7.47 8.76 -10.20
CA GLU A 34 6.96 7.95 -9.12
C GLU A 34 7.31 8.81 -7.91
N GLN A 35 6.33 9.60 -7.44
CA GLN A 35 6.54 10.50 -6.33
C GLN A 35 6.95 9.51 -5.25
N GLN A 36 8.22 9.52 -4.88
CA GLN A 36 8.64 8.90 -3.64
C GLN A 36 7.83 9.64 -2.59
N ILE A 37 6.67 9.08 -2.25
CA ILE A 37 5.83 9.55 -1.16
C ILE A 37 6.75 9.35 0.03
N MET A 38 7.44 10.41 0.42
CA MET A 38 8.25 10.40 1.62
C MET A 38 7.27 10.15 2.76
N SER A 39 7.30 8.94 3.30
CA SER A 39 6.47 8.53 4.41
C SER A 39 6.61 9.56 5.54
N GLN A 40 5.48 10.13 5.98
CA GLN A 40 5.49 11.12 7.04
C GLN A 40 6.00 10.46 8.32
N LYS A 41 6.97 11.09 8.99
CA LYS A 41 7.39 10.65 10.33
C LYS A 41 6.21 10.75 11.29
N TRP A 42 6.12 9.84 12.24
CA TRP A 42 5.11 9.89 13.29
C TRP A 42 5.32 11.14 14.15
N THR A 43 4.25 11.89 14.35
CA THR A 43 4.16 12.93 15.38
C THR A 43 3.27 12.47 16.53
N GLU A 44 3.35 13.17 17.67
CA GLU A 44 2.45 12.92 18.81
C GLU A 44 0.98 13.11 18.42
N ASN A 45 0.69 14.09 17.57
CA ASN A 45 -0.67 14.37 17.10
C ASN A 45 -1.22 13.21 16.26
N ASP A 46 -0.41 12.65 15.37
CA ASP A 46 -0.81 11.49 14.56
C ASP A 46 -1.16 10.30 15.46
N TYR A 47 -0.32 10.02 16.46
CA TYR A 47 -0.56 8.96 17.45
C TYR A 47 -1.82 9.19 18.30
N LYS A 48 -2.07 10.44 18.73
CA LYS A 48 -3.24 10.80 19.53
C LYS A 48 -4.55 10.74 18.74
N LYS A 49 -4.51 11.03 17.44
CA LYS A 49 -5.67 10.95 16.54
C LYS A 49 -6.09 9.53 16.20
N LEU A 50 -5.26 8.52 16.48
CA LEU A 50 -5.62 7.12 16.26
C LEU A 50 -6.84 6.73 17.11
N ILE A 51 -7.83 6.13 16.45
CA ILE A 51 -9.08 5.67 17.04
C ILE A 51 -9.08 4.14 17.09
N THR A 52 -9.15 3.57 18.29
CA THR A 52 -9.21 2.13 18.51
C THR A 52 -10.66 1.64 18.50
N GLY A 53 -10.93 0.51 17.84
CA GLY A 53 -12.20 -0.20 17.89
C GLY A 53 -12.23 -1.32 18.93
N GLU A 54 -13.42 -1.89 19.12
CA GLU A 54 -13.58 -3.20 19.74
C GLU A 54 -13.13 -4.31 18.76
N SER A 55 -13.25 -5.58 19.14
CA SER A 55 -12.80 -6.67 18.27
C SER A 55 -13.69 -6.77 17.05
N VAL A 56 -13.10 -7.15 15.92
CA VAL A 56 -13.86 -7.30 14.68
C VAL A 56 -14.96 -8.33 14.89
N ASN A 57 -16.19 -7.93 14.60
CA ASN A 57 -17.37 -8.79 14.66
C ASN A 57 -18.11 -8.67 13.33
N ALA A 58 -18.39 -9.81 12.68
CA ALA A 58 -19.10 -9.85 11.41
C ALA A 58 -20.47 -9.13 11.45
N ASN A 59 -21.09 -9.07 12.64
CA ASN A 59 -22.38 -8.43 12.85
C ASN A 59 -22.30 -6.93 13.18
N LYS A 60 -21.09 -6.37 13.31
CA LYS A 60 -20.85 -4.95 13.63
C LYS A 60 -19.67 -4.43 12.81
N PRO A 61 -19.83 -4.26 11.49
CA PRO A 61 -18.76 -3.73 10.65
C PRO A 61 -18.42 -2.29 11.09
N TYR A 62 -17.13 -2.00 11.22
CA TYR A 62 -16.68 -0.63 11.45
C TYR A 62 -16.67 0.15 10.14
N THR A 63 -17.06 1.41 10.20
CA THR A 63 -16.79 2.37 9.11
C THR A 63 -15.44 3.04 9.33
N SER A 64 -14.77 3.49 8.26
CA SER A 64 -13.44 4.12 8.30
C SER A 64 -13.35 5.36 9.20
N ASN A 65 -14.50 5.95 9.55
CA ASN A 65 -14.59 7.14 10.39
C ASN A 65 -14.67 6.81 11.89
N GLN A 66 -14.82 5.52 12.22
CA GLN A 66 -15.00 5.04 13.59
C GLN A 66 -13.75 4.39 14.17
N VAL A 67 -12.83 3.93 13.31
CA VAL A 67 -11.61 3.22 13.69
C VAL A 67 -10.50 3.53 12.70
N SER A 68 -9.27 3.61 13.18
CA SER A 68 -8.12 3.77 12.29
C SER A 68 -7.86 2.47 11.54
N MET A 69 -7.65 2.58 10.22
CA MET A 69 -7.45 1.44 9.33
C MET A 69 -5.97 1.23 9.02
N TYR A 70 -5.53 -0.02 8.93
CA TYR A 70 -4.13 -0.36 8.65
C TYR A 70 -3.59 0.31 7.38
N LEU A 71 -4.32 0.19 6.25
CA LEU A 71 -3.86 0.73 4.97
C LEU A 71 -3.76 2.27 4.96
N HIS A 72 -4.64 2.98 5.68
CA HIS A 72 -4.52 4.44 5.83
C HIS A 72 -3.26 4.82 6.59
N ILE A 73 -2.95 4.13 7.69
CA ILE A 73 -1.74 4.38 8.46
C ILE A 73 -0.48 4.07 7.63
N VAL A 74 -0.48 3.00 6.84
CA VAL A 74 0.62 2.66 5.95
C VAL A 74 0.78 3.70 4.83
N HIS A 75 -0.33 4.23 4.32
CA HIS A 75 -0.31 5.30 3.33
C HIS A 75 0.36 6.57 3.91
N ASP A 76 -0.01 6.96 5.13
CA ASP A 76 0.46 8.21 5.72
C ASP A 76 1.89 8.11 6.27
N HIS A 77 2.21 7.00 6.97
CA HIS A 77 3.46 6.82 7.70
C HIS A 77 4.42 5.81 7.08
N GLY A 78 4.09 5.29 5.91
CA GLY A 78 4.86 4.25 5.23
C GLY A 78 4.68 2.87 5.85
N LYS A 79 5.36 1.88 5.26
CA LYS A 79 5.33 0.51 5.75
C LYS A 79 5.94 0.43 7.15
N PRO A 80 5.37 -0.38 8.06
CA PRO A 80 6.00 -0.63 9.35
C PRO A 80 7.36 -1.30 9.14
N GLU A 81 8.27 -1.08 10.08
CA GLU A 81 9.56 -1.75 10.09
C GLU A 81 9.40 -3.25 10.36
N THR A 82 8.49 -3.62 11.25
CA THR A 82 8.13 -5.02 11.49
C THR A 82 6.63 -5.22 11.47
N ARG A 83 6.22 -6.37 10.92
CA ARG A 83 4.84 -6.80 10.85
C ARG A 83 4.78 -8.29 11.16
N THR A 84 3.96 -8.66 12.14
CA THR A 84 3.71 -10.06 12.53
C THR A 84 2.21 -10.33 12.50
N MET A 85 1.79 -11.43 11.90
CA MET A 85 0.39 -11.83 11.80
C MET A 85 0.17 -13.17 12.50
N VAL A 86 -0.91 -13.26 13.29
CA VAL A 86 -1.38 -14.48 13.94
C VAL A 86 -2.85 -14.67 13.60
N ARG A 87 -3.22 -15.84 13.05
CA ARG A 87 -4.62 -16.18 12.80
C ARG A 87 -5.27 -16.79 14.03
N LYS A 88 -6.47 -16.34 14.37
CA LYS A 88 -7.33 -16.83 15.45
C LYS A 88 -8.70 -17.17 14.85
N GLY A 89 -8.85 -18.39 14.33
CA GLY A 89 -9.98 -18.76 13.49
C GLY A 89 -9.94 -17.98 12.17
N ASP A 90 -11.04 -17.33 11.82
CA ASP A 90 -11.15 -16.54 10.58
C ASP A 90 -10.52 -15.14 10.69
N ILE A 91 -10.24 -14.66 11.90
CA ILE A 91 -9.69 -13.32 12.14
C ILE A 91 -8.15 -13.39 12.19
N ALA A 92 -7.49 -12.49 11.47
CA ALA A 92 -6.07 -12.26 11.58
C ALA A 92 -5.81 -11.09 12.54
N GLU A 93 -5.01 -11.33 13.58
CA GLU A 93 -4.43 -10.30 14.43
C GLU A 93 -3.05 -9.93 13.88
N THR A 94 -2.83 -8.66 13.55
CA THR A 94 -1.58 -8.15 13.00
C THR A 94 -0.96 -7.14 13.95
N THR A 95 0.26 -7.40 14.43
CA THR A 95 1.07 -6.43 15.15
C THR A 95 2.03 -5.76 14.18
N ALA A 96 2.00 -4.43 14.13
CA ALA A 96 2.89 -3.63 13.29
C ALA A 96 3.66 -2.59 14.13
N VAL A 97 4.94 -2.40 13.82
CA VAL A 97 5.84 -1.50 14.55
C VAL A 97 6.49 -0.51 13.61
N TRP A 98 6.42 0.77 13.97
CA TRP A 98 7.10 1.88 13.32
C TRP A 98 8.18 2.47 14.24
N LYS A 99 9.34 2.82 13.69
CA LYS A 99 10.43 3.55 14.37
C LYS A 99 10.75 4.91 13.77
N ASN A 100 10.00 5.34 12.75
CA ASN A 100 10.17 6.65 12.10
C ASN A 100 9.45 7.76 12.88
N LEU A 101 9.77 7.94 14.16
CA LEU A 101 9.18 9.00 14.99
C LEU A 101 9.99 10.30 14.86
N ASP A 102 9.29 11.43 14.74
CA ASP A 102 9.94 12.73 14.62
C ASP A 102 10.56 13.15 15.96
N GLY A 103 11.85 13.51 15.95
CA GLY A 103 12.61 13.85 17.16
C GLY A 103 12.97 12.68 18.09
N TYR A 104 12.56 11.43 17.80
CA TYR A 104 12.78 10.27 18.69
C TYR A 104 13.45 9.09 17.95
N PRO A 105 14.79 9.08 17.79
CA PRO A 105 15.50 8.08 16.98
C PRO A 105 15.38 6.63 17.49
N ASN A 106 15.14 6.45 18.79
CA ASN A 106 14.92 5.14 19.41
C ASN A 106 13.44 4.88 19.78
N GLY A 107 12.56 5.82 19.45
CA GLY A 107 11.14 5.72 19.74
C GLY A 107 10.44 4.71 18.83
N LYS A 108 9.36 4.11 19.32
CA LYS A 108 8.53 3.20 18.52
C LYS A 108 7.05 3.36 18.80
N VAL A 109 6.26 3.19 17.75
CA VAL A 109 4.80 3.04 17.80
C VAL A 109 4.48 1.59 17.45
N THR A 110 3.75 0.91 18.32
CA THR A 110 3.27 -0.47 18.13
C THR A 110 1.76 -0.45 18.08
N LEU A 111 1.21 -0.95 16.97
CA LEU A 111 -0.22 -1.01 16.72
C LEU A 111 -0.64 -2.46 16.50
N VAL A 112 -1.76 -2.84 17.10
CA VAL A 112 -2.38 -4.16 16.92
C VAL A 112 -3.67 -3.97 16.15
N PHE A 113 -3.82 -4.70 15.06
CA PHE A 113 -4.98 -4.69 14.19
C PHE A 113 -5.66 -6.04 14.18
N GLU A 114 -6.97 -6.05 13.96
CA GLU A 114 -7.75 -7.25 13.71
C GLU A 114 -8.50 -7.11 12.38
N GLY A 115 -8.60 -8.17 11.59
CA GLY A 115 -9.37 -8.19 10.35
C GLY A 115 -9.22 -9.50 9.60
N LEU A 116 -10.02 -9.70 8.55
CA LEU A 116 -9.92 -10.90 7.69
C LEU A 116 -8.75 -10.74 6.71
N HIS A 117 -8.63 -9.55 6.14
CA HIS A 117 -7.62 -9.13 5.17
C HIS A 117 -7.14 -7.70 5.48
N ASP A 118 -6.02 -7.28 4.89
CA ASP A 118 -5.38 -5.96 5.15
C ASP A 118 -6.34 -4.79 4.96
N GLU A 119 -7.24 -4.86 3.98
CA GLU A 119 -8.26 -3.86 3.67
C GLU A 119 -9.32 -3.71 4.78
N SER A 120 -9.51 -4.75 5.58
CA SER A 120 -10.47 -4.82 6.70
C SER A 120 -9.82 -4.67 8.07
N MET A 121 -8.50 -4.43 8.14
CA MET A 121 -7.78 -4.39 9.41
C MET A 121 -8.07 -3.10 10.17
N VAL A 122 -8.79 -3.25 11.27
CA VAL A 122 -9.14 -2.15 12.19
C VAL A 122 -8.17 -2.12 13.35
N LEU A 123 -7.81 -0.92 13.80
CA LEU A 123 -6.94 -0.72 14.95
C LEU A 123 -7.65 -1.16 16.23
N LYS A 124 -7.07 -2.13 16.95
CA LYS A 124 -7.58 -2.69 18.20
C LYS A 124 -6.85 -2.13 19.42
N GLN A 125 -5.53 -2.00 19.32
CA GLN A 125 -4.69 -1.47 20.41
C GLN A 125 -3.57 -0.61 19.84
N LYS A 126 -3.19 0.43 20.60
CA LYS A 126 -2.04 1.29 20.29
C LYS A 126 -1.13 1.41 21.51
N LYS A 127 0.18 1.44 21.29
CA LYS A 127 1.20 1.70 22.30
C LYS A 127 2.34 2.50 21.70
N SER A 128 2.78 3.54 22.39
CA SER A 128 4.01 4.28 22.07
C SER A 128 5.02 4.09 23.20
N SER A 129 6.31 4.10 22.86
CA SER A 129 7.38 4.15 23.86
C SER A 129 7.69 5.57 24.34
N VAL A 130 7.07 6.59 23.73
CA VAL A 130 7.38 8.00 23.95
C VAL A 130 6.15 8.77 24.44
N TRP A 131 4.99 8.50 23.84
CA TRP A 131 3.76 9.26 24.08
C TRP A 131 2.76 8.44 24.91
N ALA A 132 2.07 9.12 25.82
CA ALA A 132 0.97 8.53 26.57
C ALA A 132 -0.25 8.27 25.66
N PRO A 133 -1.10 7.27 26.00
CA PRO A 133 -2.27 6.88 25.20
C PRO A 133 -3.24 8.03 24.85
#